data_AF-A0A0D2AFQ1-F1
#
_entry.id   AF-A0A0D2AFQ1-F1
#
_cell.length_a   1.000
_cell.length_b   1.000
_cell.length_c   1.000
_cell.angle_alpha   90.00
_cell.angle_beta   90.00
_cell.angle_gamma   90.00
#
_symmetry.space_group_name_H-M   'P 1'
#
loop_
_entity.id
_entity.type
_entity.pdbx_description
1 polymer ?
#
loop_
_entity_poly.entity_id
_entity_poly.type
_entity_poly.pdbx_seq_one_letter_code
_entity_poly.pdbx_strand_id
1 'polypeptide(L)'
;MVNKTPNLGEKVTYLHPSPNDSSPDDEAPEAQKQRRLEAAALQLRLVRRERLRPLLEIYNEENGPANETTVSRGDSSTPQPSPTKLDAFAVLQKHADTDPTLKALGTHVNGVPDWVDWSQIARGHDVFYRYAVVNLFGLAYQSLFVRLAASRPVEVLLRTGGFSTAASKRRGFETGQWNLEVTKDVASLQPGGPGWESTVRVRLLHSAVRSRIRVT
;
A
#
# COMPACT_ATOMS: atom_id res chain seq x y z
N MET A 1 63.40 -58.73 47.75
CA MET A 1 62.21 -59.57 48.02
C MET A 1 61.10 -58.61 48.38
N VAL A 2 59.98 -58.42 47.67
CA VAL A 2 59.18 -59.28 46.78
C VAL A 2 58.47 -58.38 45.75
N ASN A 3 58.38 -58.87 44.51
CA ASN A 3 57.65 -58.32 43.38
C ASN A 3 56.14 -58.18 43.63
N LYS A 4 55.50 -57.20 42.97
CA LYS A 4 54.18 -57.39 42.33
C LYS A 4 53.81 -56.22 41.42
N THR A 5 53.98 -56.41 40.11
CA THR A 5 52.92 -56.11 39.13
C THR A 5 51.96 -57.33 39.09
N PRO A 6 50.76 -57.31 38.47
CA PRO A 6 50.17 -56.30 37.58
C PRO A 6 48.69 -55.96 37.87
N ASN A 7 48.10 -54.98 37.17
CA ASN A 7 46.88 -55.27 36.39
C ASN A 7 46.62 -54.20 35.31
N LEU A 8 46.56 -54.63 34.06
CA LEU A 8 46.03 -53.86 32.94
C LEU A 8 44.50 -53.95 32.97
N GLY A 9 43.83 -52.84 32.69
CA GLY A 9 42.50 -52.86 32.12
C GLY A 9 41.48 -52.03 32.89
N GLU A 10 41.47 -50.72 32.65
CA GLU A 10 40.23 -49.96 32.77
C GLU A 10 40.14 -49.02 31.56
N LYS A 11 39.14 -49.27 30.72
CA LYS A 11 38.81 -48.47 29.54
C LYS A 11 38.30 -47.12 30.03
N VAL A 12 39.02 -46.04 29.73
CA VAL A 12 38.50 -44.67 29.87
C VAL A 12 37.45 -44.46 28.78
N THR A 13 36.18 -44.55 29.17
CA THR A 13 35.05 -44.20 28.31
C THR A 13 35.06 -42.69 28.10
N TYR A 14 35.51 -42.22 26.93
CA TYR A 14 35.34 -40.84 26.52
C TYR A 14 33.85 -40.60 26.25
N LEU A 15 33.18 -39.87 27.16
CA LEU A 15 31.88 -39.28 26.92
C LEU A 15 32.02 -38.25 25.78
N HIS A 16 31.40 -38.53 24.63
CA HIS A 16 31.20 -37.53 23.58
C HIS A 16 30.37 -36.36 24.13
N PRO A 17 30.75 -35.09 23.91
CA PRO A 17 29.89 -33.96 24.23
C PRO A 17 28.67 -33.95 23.29
N SER A 18 27.49 -33.74 23.88
CA SER A 18 26.20 -33.61 23.19
C SER A 18 26.16 -32.34 22.33
N PRO A 19 25.51 -32.33 21.14
CA PRO A 19 25.67 -31.25 20.14
C PRO A 19 24.99 -29.91 20.50
N ASN A 20 24.49 -29.73 21.72
CA ASN A 20 23.48 -28.70 21.99
C ASN A 20 23.76 -27.82 23.21
N ASP A 21 25.03 -27.62 23.56
CA ASP A 21 25.42 -26.66 24.59
C ASP A 21 26.02 -25.41 23.92
N SER A 22 25.13 -24.55 23.39
CA SER A 22 25.50 -23.23 22.86
C SER A 22 25.11 -22.18 23.90
N SER A 23 26.09 -21.48 24.46
CA SER A 23 25.88 -20.39 25.40
C SER A 23 25.19 -19.20 24.71
N PRO A 24 24.30 -18.43 25.38
CA PRO A 24 23.63 -17.27 24.79
C PRO A 24 24.59 -16.17 24.29
N ASP A 25 25.85 -16.22 24.71
CA ASP A 25 26.88 -15.22 24.38
C ASP A 25 27.72 -15.59 23.13
N ASP A 26 27.49 -16.75 22.49
CA ASP A 26 28.19 -17.21 21.28
C ASP A 26 27.47 -16.85 19.96
N GLU A 27 26.43 -16.02 20.00
CA GLU A 27 25.76 -15.52 18.78
C GLU A 27 26.61 -14.42 18.11
N ALA A 28 26.92 -14.62 16.82
CA ALA A 28 27.70 -13.67 16.02
C ALA A 28 27.15 -12.23 16.14
N PRO A 29 28.01 -11.20 16.30
CA PRO A 29 27.59 -9.81 16.59
C PRO A 29 26.57 -9.23 15.59
N GLU A 30 26.51 -9.74 14.37
CA GLU A 30 25.51 -9.34 13.38
C GLU A 30 24.11 -9.92 13.63
N ALA A 31 23.97 -11.10 14.21
CA ALA A 31 22.67 -11.66 14.59
C ALA A 31 22.01 -10.82 15.71
N GLN A 32 22.83 -10.35 16.67
CA GLN A 32 22.36 -9.50 17.76
C GLN A 32 21.98 -8.09 17.28
N LYS A 33 22.74 -7.53 16.33
CA LYS A 33 22.43 -6.25 15.68
C LYS A 33 21.15 -6.34 14.86
N GLN A 34 20.95 -7.43 14.12
CA GLN A 34 19.74 -7.68 13.34
C GLN A 34 18.50 -7.79 14.23
N ARG A 35 18.58 -8.53 15.35
CA ARG A 35 17.49 -8.62 16.34
C ARG A 35 17.15 -7.26 16.96
N ARG A 36 18.15 -6.41 17.24
CA ARG A 36 17.94 -5.05 17.75
C ARG A 36 17.23 -4.15 16.73
N LEU A 37 17.58 -4.25 15.45
CA LEU A 37 16.90 -3.53 14.38
C LEU A 37 15.46 -4.00 14.19
N GLU A 38 15.21 -5.31 14.28
CA GLU A 38 13.87 -5.89 14.21
C GLU A 38 13.00 -5.49 15.40
N ALA A 39 13.57 -5.47 16.61
CA ALA A 39 12.89 -4.99 17.80
C ALA A 39 12.55 -3.49 17.71
N ALA A 40 13.47 -2.66 17.22
CA ALA A 40 13.21 -1.22 16.99
C ALA A 40 12.14 -0.99 15.91
N ALA A 41 12.14 -1.79 14.83
CA ALA A 41 11.11 -1.76 13.81
C ALA A 41 9.74 -2.19 14.35
N LEU A 42 9.70 -3.18 15.25
CA LEU A 42 8.49 -3.61 15.96
C LEU A 42 7.95 -2.51 16.87
N GLN A 43 8.80 -1.84 17.64
CA GLN A 43 8.42 -0.72 18.49
C GLN A 43 7.83 0.44 17.68
N LEU A 44 8.46 0.79 16.55
CA LEU A 44 7.94 1.80 15.63
C LEU A 44 6.61 1.39 14.99
N ARG A 45 6.41 0.09 14.70
CA ARG A 45 5.13 -0.45 14.21
C ARG A 45 4.04 -0.35 15.26
N LEU A 46 4.34 -0.69 16.51
CA LEU A 46 3.40 -0.62 17.64
C LEU A 46 2.99 0.81 17.97
N VAL A 47 3.95 1.73 18.14
CA VAL A 47 3.67 3.15 18.41
C VAL A 47 2.83 3.78 17.29
N ARG A 48 3.10 3.40 16.03
CA ARG A 48 2.35 3.87 14.87
C ARG A 48 0.94 3.27 14.80
N ARG A 49 0.77 2.01 15.19
CA ARG A 49 -0.54 1.33 15.25
C ARG A 49 -1.46 2.03 16.25
N GLU A 50 -0.95 2.35 17.44
CA GLU A 50 -1.81 2.94 18.48
C GLU A 50 -2.20 4.37 18.14
N ARG A 51 -1.34 5.08 17.40
CA ARG A 51 -1.62 6.44 16.92
C ARG A 51 -2.62 6.50 15.76
N LEU A 52 -2.75 5.42 14.98
CA LEU A 52 -3.66 5.33 13.82
C LEU A 52 -4.96 4.58 14.11
N ARG A 53 -5.05 3.94 15.28
CA ARG A 53 -6.20 3.15 15.73
C ARG A 53 -7.55 3.89 15.59
N PRO A 54 -7.67 5.17 15.98
CA PRO A 54 -8.94 5.90 15.83
C PRO A 54 -9.36 6.10 14.37
N LEU A 55 -8.40 6.32 13.45
CA LEU A 55 -8.69 6.48 12.02
C LEU A 55 -9.12 5.17 11.34
N LEU A 56 -8.65 4.04 11.88
CA LEU A 56 -8.98 2.71 11.38
C LEU A 56 -10.31 2.19 11.91
N GLU A 57 -10.65 2.54 13.15
CA GLU A 57 -11.98 2.27 13.70
C GLU A 57 -13.04 3.05 12.93
N ILE A 58 -12.83 4.35 12.68
CA ILE A 58 -13.72 5.15 11.81
C ILE A 58 -13.85 4.52 10.42
N TYR A 59 -12.74 4.09 9.82
CA TYR A 59 -12.77 3.42 8.52
C TYR A 59 -13.54 2.09 8.53
N ASN A 60 -13.45 1.29 9.60
CA ASN A 60 -14.07 -0.03 9.68
C ASN A 60 -15.55 0.03 10.10
N GLU A 61 -15.92 0.95 11.00
CA GLU A 61 -17.32 1.21 11.38
C GLU A 61 -18.13 1.70 10.18
N GLU A 62 -17.52 2.52 9.33
CA GLU A 62 -18.18 3.05 8.13
C GLU A 62 -18.18 2.08 6.93
N ASN A 63 -17.31 1.07 6.90
CA ASN A 63 -17.21 0.13 5.77
C ASN A 63 -17.65 -1.31 6.07
N GLY A 64 -17.89 -1.69 7.33
CA GLY A 64 -18.29 -3.02 7.75
C GLY A 64 -17.33 -4.15 7.29
N PRO A 65 -17.41 -5.36 7.87
CA PRO A 65 -16.81 -6.52 7.24
C PRO A 65 -17.49 -6.70 5.87
N ALA A 66 -16.70 -6.78 4.81
CA ALA A 66 -17.21 -7.20 3.51
C ALA A 66 -17.97 -8.51 3.72
N ASN A 67 -19.28 -8.50 3.48
CA ASN A 67 -20.16 -9.61 3.78
C ASN A 67 -19.52 -10.94 3.33
N GLU A 68 -19.25 -11.83 4.29
CA GLU A 68 -19.28 -13.26 4.06
C GLU A 68 -20.72 -13.64 3.72
N THR A 69 -21.18 -13.32 2.50
CA THR A 69 -22.47 -13.81 2.03
C THR A 69 -22.28 -15.24 1.56
N THR A 70 -22.56 -16.14 2.49
CA THR A 70 -23.13 -17.47 2.22
C THR A 70 -24.06 -17.41 1.00
N VAL A 71 -23.77 -18.25 0.02
CA VAL A 71 -24.62 -18.45 -1.15
C VAL A 71 -25.98 -18.96 -0.67
N SER A 72 -26.99 -18.09 -0.66
CA SER A 72 -28.39 -18.49 -0.61
C SER A 72 -29.13 -17.87 -1.78
N ARG A 73 -29.75 -18.75 -2.55
CA ARG A 73 -30.46 -18.52 -3.80
C ARG A 73 -31.87 -18.01 -3.46
N GLY A 74 -32.24 -16.83 -3.93
CA GLY A 74 -33.60 -16.31 -3.78
C GLY A 74 -33.80 -14.97 -4.47
N ASP A 75 -34.70 -14.95 -5.45
CA ASP A 75 -35.09 -13.81 -6.26
C ASP A 75 -35.60 -12.61 -5.45
N SER A 76 -35.12 -11.43 -5.84
CA SER A 76 -35.73 -10.10 -5.82
C SER A 76 -34.65 -9.06 -5.56
N SER A 77 -34.37 -8.18 -6.53
CA SER A 77 -33.51 -7.02 -6.26
C SER A 77 -34.01 -5.78 -6.97
N THR A 78 -34.88 -5.08 -6.26
CA THR A 78 -34.86 -3.62 -6.23
C THR A 78 -33.40 -3.18 -6.05
N PRO A 79 -32.88 -2.22 -6.85
CA PRO A 79 -31.50 -1.77 -6.70
C PRO A 79 -31.32 -1.14 -5.31
N GLN A 80 -30.72 -1.87 -4.38
CA GLN A 80 -30.27 -1.31 -3.11
C GLN A 80 -29.17 -0.29 -3.41
N PRO A 81 -29.28 0.96 -2.94
CA PRO A 81 -28.27 1.97 -3.19
C PRO A 81 -26.97 1.53 -2.54
N SER A 82 -25.93 1.35 -3.37
CA SER A 82 -24.59 1.05 -2.91
C SER A 82 -24.12 2.12 -1.92
N PRO A 83 -23.43 1.75 -0.82
CA PRO A 83 -22.94 2.72 0.16
C PRO A 83 -22.13 3.79 -0.56
N THR A 84 -22.56 5.05 -0.39
CA THR A 84 -21.96 6.21 -1.03
C THR A 84 -20.49 6.24 -0.64
N LYS A 85 -19.59 5.92 -1.57
CA LYS A 85 -18.15 6.12 -1.37
C LYS A 85 -17.94 7.58 -0.98
N LEU A 86 -17.57 7.81 0.28
CA LEU A 86 -17.27 9.12 0.82
C LEU A 86 -16.20 9.76 -0.09
N ASP A 87 -16.52 10.90 -0.71
CA ASP A 87 -15.54 11.63 -1.53
C ASP A 87 -14.55 12.32 -0.59
N ALA A 88 -13.44 11.65 -0.31
CA ALA A 88 -12.37 12.17 0.56
C ALA A 88 -11.85 13.55 0.12
N PHE A 89 -11.95 13.87 -1.17
CA PHE A 89 -11.59 15.19 -1.67
C PHE A 89 -12.64 16.24 -1.29
N ALA A 90 -13.93 15.91 -1.37
CA ALA A 90 -15.00 16.80 -0.89
C ALA A 90 -14.87 17.07 0.63
N VAL A 91 -14.48 16.07 1.42
CA VAL A 91 -14.17 16.24 2.84
C VAL A 91 -12.98 17.18 3.05
N LEU A 92 -11.90 17.00 2.30
CA LEU A 92 -10.75 17.90 2.33
C LEU A 92 -11.18 19.34 2.04
N GLN A 93 -11.94 19.57 0.97
CA GLN A 93 -12.41 20.91 0.61
C GLN A 93 -13.28 21.53 1.69
N LYS A 94 -14.24 20.77 2.24
CA LYS A 94 -15.19 21.25 3.24
C LYS A 94 -14.53 21.64 4.56
N HIS A 95 -13.48 20.91 4.96
CA HIS A 95 -12.88 21.03 6.29
C HIS A 95 -11.48 21.64 6.29
N ALA A 96 -10.96 22.05 5.13
CA ALA A 96 -9.64 22.68 5.01
C ALA A 96 -9.49 23.93 5.87
N ASP A 97 -10.56 24.69 6.11
CA ASP A 97 -10.49 25.90 6.94
C ASP A 97 -10.63 25.63 8.44
N THR A 98 -11.28 24.52 8.81
CA THR A 98 -11.61 24.19 10.20
C THR A 98 -10.59 23.27 10.87
N ASP A 99 -9.94 22.39 10.11
CA ASP A 99 -8.98 21.42 10.64
C ASP A 99 -7.54 21.80 10.20
N PRO A 100 -6.59 21.99 11.14
CA PRO A 100 -5.24 22.42 10.80
C PRO A 100 -4.45 21.40 9.98
N THR A 101 -4.75 20.10 10.11
CA THR A 101 -4.12 19.03 9.33
C THR A 101 -4.63 19.04 7.90
N LEU A 102 -5.94 19.16 7.71
CA LEU A 102 -6.55 19.28 6.39
C LEU A 102 -6.15 20.58 5.71
N LYS A 103 -5.98 21.67 6.46
CA LYS A 103 -5.42 22.93 5.97
C LYS A 103 -4.01 22.74 5.43
N ALA A 104 -3.12 22.11 6.22
CA ALA A 104 -1.75 21.86 5.81
C ALA A 104 -1.67 20.96 4.57
N LEU A 105 -2.52 19.93 4.50
CA LEU A 105 -2.64 19.09 3.31
C LEU A 105 -3.13 19.89 2.10
N GLY A 106 -4.17 20.73 2.28
CA GLY A 106 -4.71 21.63 1.28
C GLY A 106 -3.65 22.57 0.72
N THR A 107 -2.91 23.27 1.58
CA THR A 107 -1.80 24.14 1.17
C THR A 107 -0.74 23.36 0.40
N HIS A 108 -0.38 22.17 0.88
CA HIS A 108 0.62 21.33 0.22
C HIS A 108 0.20 20.87 -1.19
N VAL A 109 -1.06 20.46 -1.39
CA VAL A 109 -1.54 19.99 -2.71
C VAL A 109 -1.75 21.13 -3.72
N ASN A 110 -1.97 22.36 -3.23
CA ASN A 110 -2.07 23.55 -4.08
C ASN A 110 -0.69 24.16 -4.41
N GLY A 111 0.37 23.75 -3.71
CA GLY A 111 1.73 24.23 -3.96
C GLY A 111 2.27 23.74 -5.31
N VAL A 112 2.51 24.67 -6.23
CA VAL A 112 3.17 24.41 -7.51
C VAL A 112 4.68 24.66 -7.35
N PRO A 113 5.56 23.66 -7.62
CA PRO A 113 6.99 23.86 -7.55
C PRO A 113 7.53 24.86 -8.59
N ASP A 114 8.59 25.60 -8.24
CA ASP A 114 9.16 26.66 -9.09
C ASP A 114 9.74 26.17 -10.42
N TRP A 115 10.06 24.88 -10.53
CA TRP A 115 10.57 24.27 -11.75
C TRP A 115 9.49 23.96 -12.79
N VAL A 116 8.20 24.15 -12.47
CA VAL A 116 7.09 23.84 -13.38
C VAL A 116 7.03 24.85 -14.51
N ASP A 117 7.32 24.40 -15.73
CA ASP A 117 7.12 25.17 -16.97
C ASP A 117 5.81 24.76 -17.66
N TRP A 118 4.79 25.62 -17.51
CA TRP A 118 3.48 25.41 -18.12
C TRP A 118 3.51 25.42 -19.66
N SER A 119 4.45 26.15 -20.26
CA SER A 119 4.63 26.15 -21.72
C SER A 119 5.17 24.81 -22.21
N GLN A 120 6.07 24.20 -21.44
CA GLN A 120 6.61 22.88 -21.74
C GLN A 120 5.54 21.80 -21.60
N ILE A 121 4.69 21.90 -20.56
CA ILE A 121 3.56 21.00 -20.36
C ILE A 121 2.56 21.11 -21.52
N ALA A 122 2.23 22.32 -21.98
CA ALA A 122 1.35 22.52 -23.13
C ALA A 122 1.87 21.80 -24.38
N ARG A 123 3.17 21.94 -24.69
CA ARG A 123 3.80 21.19 -25.80
C ARG A 123 3.75 19.68 -25.58
N GLY A 124 3.86 19.22 -24.33
CA GLY A 124 3.69 17.82 -23.97
C GLY A 124 2.28 17.30 -24.26
N HIS A 125 1.24 18.10 -24.00
CA HIS A 125 -0.14 17.77 -24.37
C HIS A 125 -0.32 17.66 -25.87
N ASP A 126 0.29 18.55 -26.66
CA ASP A 126 0.25 18.46 -28.13
C ASP A 126 0.85 17.14 -28.63
N VAL A 127 1.99 16.72 -28.06
CA VAL A 127 2.60 15.42 -28.37
C VAL A 127 1.69 14.28 -27.97
N PHE A 128 1.08 14.33 -26.78
CA PHE A 128 0.16 13.31 -26.33
C PHE A 128 -1.00 13.13 -27.31
N TYR A 129 -1.63 14.23 -27.74
CA TYR A 129 -2.77 14.20 -28.65
C TYR A 129 -2.40 13.82 -30.08
N ARG A 130 -1.21 14.22 -30.56
CA ARG A 130 -0.68 13.77 -31.85
C ARG A 130 -0.56 12.24 -31.93
N TYR A 131 -0.31 11.58 -30.81
CA TYR A 131 -0.20 10.13 -30.70
C TYR A 131 -1.28 9.50 -29.81
N ALA A 132 -2.44 10.15 -29.67
CA ALA A 132 -3.47 9.78 -28.68
C ALA A 132 -3.86 8.30 -28.75
N VAL A 133 -4.08 7.78 -29.95
CA VAL A 133 -4.45 6.38 -30.17
C VAL A 133 -3.36 5.45 -29.61
N VAL A 134 -2.10 5.64 -30.03
CA VAL A 134 -0.98 4.81 -29.58
C VAL A 134 -0.76 4.93 -28.07
N ASN A 135 -0.89 6.13 -27.52
CA ASN A 135 -0.77 6.38 -26.08
C ASN A 135 -1.87 5.66 -25.28
N LEU A 136 -3.13 5.75 -25.71
CA LEU A 136 -4.25 5.09 -25.03
C LEU A 136 -4.20 3.56 -25.16
N PHE A 137 -3.79 3.04 -26.32
CA PHE A 137 -3.53 1.61 -26.47
C PHE A 137 -2.38 1.17 -25.56
N GLY A 138 -1.27 1.91 -25.53
CA GLY A 138 -0.15 1.67 -24.62
C GLY A 138 -0.61 1.65 -23.15
N LEU A 139 -1.43 2.62 -22.75
CA LEU A 139 -2.03 2.66 -21.41
C LEU A 139 -2.88 1.42 -21.13
N ALA A 140 -3.73 1.00 -22.07
CA ALA A 140 -4.58 -0.18 -21.90
C ALA A 140 -3.75 -1.46 -21.72
N TYR A 141 -2.73 -1.67 -22.56
CA TYR A 141 -1.83 -2.83 -22.45
C TYR A 141 -1.02 -2.83 -21.15
N GLN A 142 -0.45 -1.69 -20.76
CA GLN A 142 0.30 -1.55 -19.50
C GLN A 142 -0.63 -1.73 -18.28
N SER A 143 -1.89 -1.33 -18.39
CA SER A 143 -2.89 -1.49 -17.34
C SER A 143 -3.28 -2.94 -17.09
N LEU A 144 -3.31 -3.75 -18.14
CA LEU A 144 -3.84 -5.10 -18.08
C LEU A 144 -2.74 -6.16 -17.88
N PHE A 145 -1.59 -6.04 -18.56
CA PHE A 145 -0.60 -7.11 -18.59
C PHE A 145 0.60 -6.85 -17.68
N VAL A 146 1.18 -5.64 -17.72
CA VAL A 146 2.42 -5.34 -17.00
C VAL A 146 2.19 -5.19 -15.49
N ARG A 147 1.06 -4.61 -15.10
CA ARG A 147 0.72 -4.42 -13.67
C ARG A 147 0.31 -5.70 -12.94
N LEU A 148 -0.16 -6.71 -13.66
CA LEU A 148 -0.50 -8.03 -13.08
C LEU A 148 0.72 -8.95 -12.92
N ALA A 149 1.85 -8.63 -13.56
CA ALA A 149 3.07 -9.43 -13.46
C ALA A 149 3.94 -9.08 -12.24
N ALA A 150 3.61 -8.02 -11.50
CA ALA A 150 4.37 -7.57 -10.34
C ALA A 150 3.73 -8.04 -9.02
N SER A 151 4.55 -8.57 -8.11
CA SER A 151 4.07 -9.17 -6.84
C SER A 151 3.35 -8.18 -5.91
N ARG A 152 3.81 -6.92 -5.83
CA ARG A 152 3.24 -5.93 -4.90
C ARG A 152 1.88 -5.39 -5.34
N PRO A 153 1.66 -5.00 -6.62
CA PRO A 153 0.32 -4.65 -7.09
C PRO A 153 -0.68 -5.79 -6.95
N VAL A 154 -0.28 -7.02 -7.28
CA VAL A 154 -1.12 -8.22 -7.14
C VAL A 154 -1.56 -8.41 -5.70
N GLU A 155 -0.63 -8.32 -4.74
CA GLU A 155 -0.95 -8.44 -3.31
C GLU A 155 -1.98 -7.39 -2.85
N VAL A 156 -1.84 -6.14 -3.28
CA VAL A 156 -2.81 -5.09 -2.94
C VAL A 156 -4.17 -5.39 -3.56
N LEU A 157 -4.20 -5.85 -4.81
CA LEU A 157 -5.45 -6.22 -5.49
C LEU A 157 -6.13 -7.42 -4.82
N LEU A 158 -5.37 -8.42 -4.36
CA LEU A 158 -5.91 -9.54 -3.58
C LEU A 158 -6.56 -9.03 -2.29
N ARG A 159 -5.84 -8.24 -1.50
CA ARG A 159 -6.34 -7.69 -0.23
C ARG A 159 -7.50 -6.70 -0.37
N THR A 160 -7.69 -6.11 -1.55
CA THR A 160 -8.75 -5.10 -1.79
C THR A 160 -9.91 -5.63 -2.63
N GLY A 161 -9.91 -6.93 -3.02
CA GLY A 161 -10.94 -7.50 -3.90
C GLY A 161 -10.88 -6.94 -5.33
N GLY A 162 -9.72 -6.43 -5.74
CA GLY A 162 -9.51 -5.71 -6.98
C GLY A 162 -9.54 -6.53 -8.27
N PHE A 163 -9.67 -7.86 -8.18
CA PHE A 163 -9.62 -8.80 -9.31
C PHE A 163 -10.96 -9.16 -9.94
N SER A 164 -12.10 -8.74 -9.37
CA SER A 164 -13.38 -8.99 -10.04
C SER A 164 -13.40 -8.30 -11.41
N THR A 165 -14.07 -8.91 -12.40
CA THR A 165 -14.18 -8.35 -13.75
C THR A 165 -14.84 -6.96 -13.72
N ALA A 166 -15.84 -6.78 -12.87
CA ALA A 166 -16.48 -5.49 -12.62
C ALA A 166 -15.52 -4.45 -12.02
N ALA A 167 -14.75 -4.80 -10.99
CA ALA A 167 -13.78 -3.89 -10.36
C ALA A 167 -12.62 -3.54 -11.31
N SER A 168 -12.15 -4.51 -12.09
CA SER A 168 -11.10 -4.35 -13.09
C SER A 168 -11.55 -3.41 -14.21
N LYS A 169 -12.75 -3.63 -14.75
CA LYS A 169 -13.36 -2.76 -15.76
C LYS A 169 -13.54 -1.33 -15.24
N ARG A 170 -14.12 -1.16 -14.04
CA ARG A 170 -14.31 0.13 -13.39
C ARG A 170 -12.98 0.89 -13.23
N ARG A 171 -11.95 0.23 -12.70
CA ARG A 171 -10.60 0.82 -12.54
C ARG A 171 -9.98 1.22 -13.88
N GLY A 172 -10.18 0.40 -14.91
CA GLY A 172 -9.74 0.71 -16.27
C GLY A 172 -10.34 2.02 -16.79
N PHE A 173 -11.66 2.18 -16.64
CA PHE A 173 -12.34 3.44 -17.00
C PHE A 173 -11.92 4.61 -16.12
N GLU A 174 -11.79 4.43 -14.80
CA GLU A 174 -11.30 5.47 -13.88
C GLU A 174 -9.89 5.94 -14.27
N THR A 175 -9.00 5.01 -14.64
CA THR A 175 -7.64 5.34 -15.08
C THR A 175 -7.63 6.04 -16.43
N GLY A 176 -8.46 5.59 -17.38
CA GLY A 176 -8.61 6.23 -18.68
C GLY A 176 -9.15 7.64 -18.57
N GLN A 177 -10.19 7.85 -17.74
CA GLN A 177 -10.74 9.16 -17.47
C GLN A 177 -9.71 10.09 -16.82
N TRP A 178 -9.03 9.65 -15.75
CA TRP A 178 -7.96 10.43 -15.12
C TRP A 178 -6.88 10.82 -16.13
N ASN A 179 -6.46 9.89 -17.01
CA ASN A 179 -5.45 10.17 -18.01
C ASN A 179 -5.91 11.27 -18.98
N LEU A 180 -7.14 11.21 -19.46
CA LEU A 180 -7.71 12.24 -20.34
C LEU A 180 -7.85 13.59 -19.64
N GLU A 181 -8.22 13.60 -18.35
CA GLU A 181 -8.35 14.83 -17.56
C GLU A 181 -6.99 15.51 -17.39
N VAL A 182 -5.92 14.78 -17.04
CA VAL A 182 -4.60 15.39 -16.82
C VAL A 182 -3.90 15.82 -18.11
N THR A 183 -4.26 15.26 -19.27
CA THR A 183 -3.65 15.62 -20.56
C THR A 183 -4.44 16.63 -21.37
N LYS A 184 -5.67 16.98 -20.94
CA LYS A 184 -6.61 17.79 -21.73
C LYS A 184 -6.05 19.15 -22.13
N ASP A 185 -5.62 19.92 -21.14
CA ASP A 185 -5.11 21.27 -21.28
C ASP A 185 -4.38 21.67 -19.99
N VAL A 186 -3.63 22.78 -20.03
CA VAL A 186 -2.85 23.25 -18.87
C VAL A 186 -3.76 23.64 -17.69
N ALA A 187 -4.91 24.26 -17.95
CA ALA A 187 -5.83 24.68 -16.90
C ALA A 187 -6.40 23.47 -16.14
N SER A 188 -6.57 22.34 -16.82
CA SER A 188 -6.97 21.09 -16.21
C SER A 188 -5.95 20.56 -15.18
N LEU A 189 -4.66 20.77 -15.43
CA LEU A 189 -3.58 20.29 -14.58
C LEU A 189 -3.22 21.26 -13.44
N GLN A 190 -3.59 22.54 -13.57
CA GLN A 190 -3.37 23.55 -12.55
C GLN A 190 -4.24 23.31 -11.30
N PRO A 191 -3.83 23.81 -10.12
CA PRO A 191 -4.65 23.72 -8.91
C PRO A 191 -6.08 24.21 -9.14
N GLY A 192 -7.06 23.39 -8.74
CA GLY A 192 -8.49 23.63 -9.00
C GLY A 192 -9.01 23.14 -10.36
N GLY A 193 -8.13 22.70 -11.27
CA GLY A 193 -8.53 22.07 -12.53
C GLY A 193 -8.98 20.61 -12.35
N PRO A 194 -9.78 20.06 -13.28
CA PRO A 194 -10.32 18.70 -13.16
C PRO A 194 -9.24 17.60 -13.12
N GLY A 195 -8.16 17.72 -13.91
CA GLY A 195 -7.03 16.78 -13.87
C GLY A 195 -6.25 16.85 -12.54
N TRP A 196 -6.07 18.04 -12.00
CA TRP A 196 -5.52 18.23 -10.66
C TRP A 196 -6.42 17.58 -9.59
N GLU A 197 -7.72 17.85 -9.65
CA GLU A 197 -8.72 17.33 -8.70
C GLU A 197 -8.74 15.79 -8.68
N SER A 198 -8.77 15.19 -9.86
CA SER A 198 -8.70 13.75 -10.09
C SER A 198 -7.39 13.16 -9.56
N THR A 199 -6.27 13.85 -9.76
CA THR A 199 -4.96 13.45 -9.22
C THR A 199 -4.93 13.49 -7.69
N VAL A 200 -5.52 14.50 -7.06
CA VAL A 200 -5.65 14.58 -5.59
C VAL A 200 -6.52 13.44 -5.07
N ARG A 201 -7.66 13.14 -5.72
CA ARG A 201 -8.50 11.97 -5.35
C ARG A 201 -7.73 10.66 -5.42
N VAL A 202 -6.94 10.43 -6.46
CA VAL A 202 -6.09 9.24 -6.58
C VAL A 202 -5.05 9.19 -5.45
N ARG A 203 -4.43 10.32 -5.09
CA ARG A 203 -3.48 10.41 -3.97
C ARG A 203 -4.13 10.05 -2.64
N LEU A 204 -5.35 10.53 -2.38
CA LEU A 204 -6.13 10.20 -1.18
C LEU A 204 -6.54 8.72 -1.17
N LEU A 205 -7.04 8.19 -2.29
CA LEU A 205 -7.37 6.77 -2.46
C LEU A 205 -6.17 5.87 -2.13
N HIS A 206 -5.00 6.15 -2.71
CA HIS A 206 -3.79 5.38 -2.45
C HIS A 206 -3.33 5.47 -0.99
N SER A 207 -3.58 6.61 -0.33
CA SER A 207 -3.27 6.79 1.09
C SER A 207 -4.21 5.96 1.97
N ALA A 208 -5.51 5.97 1.68
CA ALA A 208 -6.50 5.15 2.37
C ALA A 208 -6.23 3.65 2.21
N VAL A 209 -5.95 3.20 0.97
CA VAL A 209 -5.57 1.80 0.70
C VAL A 209 -4.32 1.41 1.49
N ARG A 210 -3.28 2.25 1.49
CA ARG A 210 -2.05 2.00 2.26
C ARG A 210 -2.30 1.95 3.76
N SER A 211 -3.21 2.78 4.28
CA SER A 211 -3.61 2.72 5.69
C SER A 211 -4.27 1.39 6.02
N ARG A 212 -5.22 0.95 5.19
CA ARG A 212 -5.98 -0.29 5.38
C ARG A 212 -5.09 -1.55 5.35
N ILE A 213 -4.20 -1.66 4.36
CA ILE A 213 -3.37 -2.88 4.19
C ILE A 213 -2.20 -2.99 5.18
N ARG A 214 -1.91 -1.93 5.94
CA ARG A 214 -0.86 -1.94 6.99
C ARG A 214 -1.35 -2.50 8.32
N VAL A 215 -2.65 -2.74 8.43
CA VAL A 215 -3.34 -3.04 9.70
C VAL A 215 -3.68 -4.52 9.82
N THR A 216 -3.42 -5.28 8.75
CA THR A 216 -3.40 -6.74 8.69
C THR A 216 -1.98 -7.26 8.56
#